data_AF-A0A017HLM6-F1
#
_entry.id   AF-A0A017HLM6-F1
#
_cell.length_a   1.000
_cell.length_b   1.000
_cell.length_c   1.000
_cell.angle_alpha   90.00
_cell.angle_beta   90.00
_cell.angle_gamma   90.00
#
_symmetry.space_group_name_H-M   'P 1'
#
loop_
_entity.id
_entity.type
_entity.pdbx_description
1 polymer ?
#
loop_
_entity_poly.entity_id
_entity_poly.type
_entity_poly.pdbx_seq_one_letter_code
_entity_poly.pdbx_strand_id
1 'polypeptide(L)'
;MVNGRDFAKLEFGVPDGLRVDAKGHVWCSGGEAVHVFHPDGTLLGRIRVPEEVANLCFGGPRGNRLFIAATTSVYAIYVNAKAPS
;
A
#
# COMPACT_ATOMS: atom_id res chain seq x y z
N MET A 1 17.50 -14.16 10.98
CA MET A 1 16.07 -13.79 11.11
C MET A 1 15.45 -14.75 12.11
N VAL A 2 15.14 -14.29 13.32
CA VAL A 2 14.54 -15.13 14.37
C VAL A 2 13.08 -14.67 14.46
N ASN A 3 12.12 -15.56 14.17
CA ASN A 3 10.67 -15.34 14.14
C ASN A 3 10.07 -14.62 12.91
N GLY A 4 10.33 -15.13 11.70
CA GLY A 4 9.46 -14.83 10.57
C GLY A 4 8.11 -15.53 10.75
N ARG A 5 7.01 -14.76 10.80
CA ARG A 5 5.65 -15.29 10.69
C ARG A 5 4.99 -14.69 9.45
N ASP A 6 4.12 -15.46 8.81
CA ASP A 6 3.29 -14.93 7.73
C ASP A 6 2.42 -13.78 8.26
N PHE A 7 2.53 -12.61 7.64
CA PHE A 7 1.73 -11.44 7.99
C PHE A 7 0.38 -11.46 7.25
N ALA A 8 0.42 -11.57 5.92
CA ALA A 8 -0.76 -11.65 5.07
C ALA A 8 -0.40 -12.35 3.75
N LYS A 9 -1.40 -12.91 3.08
CA LYS A 9 -1.28 -13.50 1.74
C LYS A 9 -1.99 -12.62 0.71
N LEU A 10 -1.32 -12.29 -0.38
CA LEU A 10 -1.96 -11.67 -1.53
C LEU A 10 -2.73 -12.72 -2.34
N GLU A 11 -3.95 -12.38 -2.75
CA GLU A 11 -4.74 -13.22 -3.66
C GLU A 11 -4.17 -13.20 -5.09
N PHE A 12 -3.57 -12.08 -5.50
CA PHE A 12 -2.96 -11.89 -6.81
C PHE A 12 -1.85 -10.83 -6.75
N GLY A 13 -0.95 -10.87 -7.74
CA GLY A 13 0.17 -9.94 -7.85
C GLY A 13 1.35 -10.29 -6.95
N VAL A 14 2.50 -9.66 -7.25
CA VAL A 14 3.72 -9.79 -6.45
C VAL A 14 3.88 -8.52 -5.61
N PRO A 15 4.13 -8.66 -4.29
CA PRO A 15 4.40 -7.50 -3.45
C PRO A 15 5.79 -6.95 -3.76
N ASP A 16 5.87 -5.64 -4.04
CA ASP A 16 7.13 -4.92 -4.27
C ASP A 16 7.23 -3.77 -3.27
N GLY A 17 6.56 -2.66 -3.52
CA GLY A 17 6.52 -1.52 -2.63
C GLY A 17 5.59 -1.70 -1.43
N LEU A 18 6.05 -1.28 -0.25
CA LEU A 18 5.28 -1.30 0.98
C LEU A 18 5.47 -0.03 1.82
N ARG A 19 4.41 0.47 2.44
CA ARG A 19 4.42 1.57 3.42
C ARG A 19 3.52 1.25 4.60
N VAL A 20 3.78 1.87 5.74
CA VAL A 20 2.94 1.78 6.93
C VAL A 20 2.37 3.16 7.22
N ASP A 21 1.08 3.25 7.50
CA ASP A 21 0.44 4.51 7.89
C ASP A 21 0.53 4.78 9.40
N ALA A 22 0.11 5.96 9.85
CA ALA A 22 0.17 6.37 11.26
C ALA A 22 -0.68 5.50 12.22
N LYS A 23 -1.59 4.66 11.70
CA LYS A 23 -2.38 3.71 12.49
C LYS A 23 -1.80 2.30 12.47
N GLY A 24 -0.66 2.10 11.79
CA GLY A 24 -0.02 0.81 11.64
C GLY A 24 -0.59 -0.04 10.50
N HIS A 25 -1.51 0.48 9.68
CA HIS A 25 -1.97 -0.28 8.53
C HIS A 25 -0.83 -0.44 7.52
N VAL A 26 -0.75 -1.61 6.91
CA VAL A 26 0.27 -1.95 5.91
C VAL A 26 -0.33 -1.76 4.52
N TRP A 27 0.27 -0.86 3.75
CA TRP A 27 -0.10 -0.55 2.38
C TRP A 27 0.93 -1.18 1.45
N CYS A 28 0.52 -2.10 0.59
CA CYS A 28 1.42 -2.91 -0.22
C CYS A 28 0.98 -2.95 -1.68
N SER A 29 1.91 -2.84 -2.63
CA SER A 29 1.60 -3.08 -4.03
C SER A 29 1.28 -4.56 -4.28
N GLY A 30 0.51 -4.83 -5.33
CA GLY A 30 0.25 -6.19 -5.79
C GLY A 30 -0.66 -6.18 -7.01
N GLY A 31 -0.09 -6.53 -8.17
CA GLY A 31 -0.81 -6.46 -9.44
C GLY A 31 -1.33 -5.05 -9.70
N GLU A 32 -2.54 -4.95 -10.22
CA GLU A 32 -3.21 -3.68 -10.56
C GLU A 32 -3.81 -2.94 -9.35
N ALA A 33 -3.21 -3.09 -8.16
CA ALA A 33 -3.76 -2.54 -6.93
C ALA A 33 -2.72 -2.23 -5.85
N VAL A 34 -3.11 -1.31 -4.95
CA VAL A 34 -2.56 -1.20 -3.60
C VAL A 34 -3.50 -1.91 -2.64
N HIS A 35 -2.97 -2.89 -1.92
CA HIS A 35 -3.63 -3.63 -0.86
C HIS A 35 -3.40 -2.96 0.50
N VAL A 36 -4.44 -2.85 1.32
CA VAL A 36 -4.36 -2.27 2.66
C VAL A 36 -4.72 -3.32 3.69
N PHE A 37 -3.81 -3.57 4.62
CA PHE A 37 -3.97 -4.55 5.69
C PHE A 37 -4.00 -3.88 7.06
N HIS A 38 -4.81 -4.41 7.96
CA HIS A 38 -4.77 -4.12 9.37
C HIS A 38 -3.46 -4.67 9.99
N PRO A 39 -2.92 -4.10 11.10
CA PRO A 39 -1.74 -4.63 11.78
C PRO A 39 -1.78 -6.11 12.18
N ASP A 40 -2.96 -6.74 12.22
CA ASP A 40 -3.12 -8.17 12.48
C ASP A 40 -3.07 -9.05 11.22
N GLY A 41 -2.90 -8.46 10.03
CA GLY A 41 -2.87 -9.16 8.74
C GLY A 41 -4.20 -9.19 7.98
N THR A 42 -5.30 -8.68 8.56
CA THR A 42 -6.62 -8.65 7.91
C THR A 42 -6.61 -7.70 6.71
N LEU A 43 -7.03 -8.16 5.53
CA LEU A 43 -7.21 -7.27 4.38
C LEU A 43 -8.40 -6.34 4.61
N LEU A 44 -8.14 -5.02 4.64
CA LEU A 44 -9.16 -3.99 4.78
C LEU A 44 -9.76 -3.58 3.44
N GLY A 45 -8.97 -3.62 2.37
CA GLY A 45 -9.43 -3.24 1.05
C GLY A 45 -8.32 -3.07 0.02
N ARG A 46 -8.72 -2.62 -1.17
CA ARG A 46 -7.83 -2.43 -2.32
C ARG A 46 -8.14 -1.13 -3.04
N ILE A 47 -7.11 -0.42 -3.47
CA ILE A 47 -7.21 0.71 -4.40
C ILE A 47 -6.73 0.21 -5.76
N ARG A 48 -7.66 0.02 -6.69
CA ARG A 48 -7.34 -0.45 -8.05
C ARG A 48 -6.87 0.71 -8.92
N VAL A 49 -5.88 0.43 -9.77
CA VAL A 49 -5.44 1.31 -10.85
C VAL A 49 -5.37 0.51 -12.16
N PRO A 50 -5.38 1.15 -13.34
CA PRO A 50 -5.37 0.43 -14.63
C PRO A 50 -4.08 -0.34 -14.99
N GLU A 51 -3.06 -0.35 -14.15
CA GLU A 51 -1.71 -0.85 -14.46
C GLU A 51 -1.07 -1.52 -13.24
N GLU A 52 -0.09 -2.39 -13.47
CA GLU A 52 0.64 -3.05 -12.39
C GLU A 52 1.41 -2.04 -11.52
N VAL A 53 1.21 -2.13 -10.19
CA VAL A 53 1.79 -1.23 -9.21
C VAL A 53 3.13 -1.76 -8.75
N ALA A 54 4.18 -0.96 -8.91
CA ALA A 54 5.50 -1.28 -8.39
C ALA A 54 5.73 -0.65 -7.01
N ASN A 55 5.32 0.61 -6.80
CA ASN A 55 5.61 1.31 -5.55
C ASN A 55 4.53 2.32 -5.17
N LEU A 56 4.59 2.77 -3.92
CA LEU A 56 3.69 3.77 -3.38
C LEU A 56 4.35 4.57 -2.24
N CYS A 57 3.93 5.81 -2.06
CA CYS A 57 4.32 6.62 -0.91
C CYS A 57 3.24 7.63 -0.51
N PHE A 58 3.19 7.94 0.79
CA PHE A 58 2.41 9.06 1.28
C PHE A 58 3.16 10.36 1.07
N GLY A 59 2.42 11.43 0.78
CA GLY A 59 2.96 12.77 0.66
C GLY A 59 1.88 13.85 0.64
N GLY A 60 2.22 15.00 0.08
CA GLY A 60 1.41 16.21 0.12
C GLY A 60 1.45 16.92 1.48
N PRO A 61 0.94 18.17 1.58
CA PRO A 61 1.12 19.00 2.77
C PRO A 61 0.53 18.43 4.07
N ARG A 62 -0.43 17.50 3.96
CA ARG A 62 -1.08 16.85 5.11
C ARG A 62 -0.68 15.38 5.28
N GLY A 63 0.27 14.89 4.47
CA GLY A 63 0.70 13.49 4.47
C GLY A 63 -0.39 12.48 4.09
N ASN A 64 -1.49 12.95 3.49
CA ASN A 64 -2.69 12.15 3.21
C ASN A 64 -2.97 11.97 1.70
N ARG A 65 -1.98 12.27 0.86
CA ARG A 65 -2.02 11.96 -0.58
C ARG A 65 -1.14 10.76 -0.83
N LEU A 66 -1.71 9.68 -1.37
CA LEU A 66 -0.96 8.50 -1.78
C LEU A 66 -0.57 8.65 -3.25
N PHE A 67 0.74 8.63 -3.50
CA PHE A 67 1.31 8.52 -4.85
C PHE A 67 1.56 7.03 -5.14
N ILE A 68 1.23 6.61 -6.35
CA ILE A 68 1.30 5.21 -6.79
C ILE A 68 2.08 5.21 -8.10
N ALA A 69 3.24 4.57 -8.11
CA ALA A 69 4.01 4.33 -9.32
C ALA A 69 3.57 3.01 -9.93
N ALA A 70 2.98 3.08 -11.11
CA ALA A 70 2.57 1.94 -11.92
C ALA A 70 3.30 1.97 -13.27
N THR A 71 3.33 0.83 -13.97
CA THR A 71 4.13 0.56 -15.18
C THR A 71 4.54 1.79 -16.00
N THR A 72 3.58 2.56 -16.51
CA THR A 72 3.84 3.76 -17.35
C THR A 72 3.35 5.07 -16.74
N SER A 73 2.73 5.02 -15.57
CA SER A 73 1.96 6.13 -15.01
C SER A 73 2.21 6.34 -13.52
N VAL A 74 2.08 7.60 -13.07
CA VAL A 74 1.98 7.92 -11.64
C VAL A 74 0.57 8.38 -11.32
N TYR A 75 -0.13 7.63 -10.46
CA TYR A 75 -1.43 8.01 -9.93
C TYR A 75 -1.27 8.72 -8.60
N ALA A 76 -2.24 9.57 -8.25
CA ALA A 76 -2.28 10.20 -6.94
C ALA A 76 -3.71 10.33 -6.45
N ILE A 77 -3.98 9.83 -5.24
CA ILE A 77 -5.31 9.84 -4.62
C ILE A 77 -5.24 10.36 -3.19
N TYR A 78 -6.24 11.12 -2.77
CA TYR A 78 -6.39 11.49 -1.36
C TYR A 78 -7.01 10.32 -0.58
N VAL A 79 -6.44 10.01 0.57
CA VAL A 79 -6.90 8.94 1.45
C VAL A 79 -7.22 9.47 2.83
N ASN A 80 -8.07 8.76 3.57
CA ASN A 80 -8.33 9.00 4.98
C ASN A 80 -7.32 8.27 5.88
N ALA A 81 -6.04 8.36 5.51
CA ALA A 81 -4.88 7.82 6.20
C ALA A 81 -3.73 8.82 6.07
N LYS A 82 -2.71 8.71 6.93
CA LYS A 82 -1.58 9.64 6.93
C LYS A 82 -0.27 8.87 7.07
N ALA A 83 0.79 9.42 6.48
CA ALA A 83 2.15 9.02 6.83
C ALA A 83 2.38 9.10 8.35
N PRO A 84 3.26 8.26 8.91
CA PRO A 84 3.78 8.47 10.27
C PRO A 84 4.38 9.88 10.41
N SER A 85 4.22 10.48 11.59
CA SER A 85 4.82 11.78 11.95
C SER A 85 6.31 11.69 12.20
#